data_AF-A0A815IQJ0-F1
#
_entry.id   AF-A0A815IQJ0-F1
#
_cell.length_a   1.000
_cell.length_b   1.000
_cell.length_c   1.000
_cell.angle_alpha   90.00
_cell.angle_beta   90.00
_cell.angle_gamma   90.00
#
_symmetry.space_group_name_H-M   'P 1'
#
loop_
_entity.id
_entity.type
_entity.pdbx_description
1 polymer ?
#
loop_
_entity_poly.entity_id
_entity_poly.type
_entity_poly.pdbx_seq_one_letter_code
_entity_poly.pdbx_strand_id
1 'polypeptide(L)'
;MLLSSSRQCSSRFPYPTTTTTAQYIASAFWSFDNNALELYNSGLDGALAGSPSYTTSVFGYGAAIYLARSSTQYVYITPKVLPFDSRSFTIEAWIYPISLSSGTEYGIFGQCQSSSYDLCLHFIIRSSVLYCGFFSNDVSGVTTLTNNTWYHVACIYDSTTQTQQVWLDGNLDNSRSASAYNGLWGITTIGATFESGNASSFNGYIDNTRYAGRAKNSTEISNDATLQVYYSFDGGALTDNGPNGINGTAYGSPSSTTGRVNGALQFNTGPYISYSYHPFYFLGVNGKPHTIAVWVKPTGSYSTQTIVFVGSISYWCVHFLVMHSNGRLYANSWNGAGVPLTGPILPLNTWTHIGYTYSSTNGVRLYINGSFYSSTGAFTFSAAGQSVPIVLGGDKIVH
;
A
#
# COMPACT_ATOMS: atom_id res chain seq x y z
N MET A 1 -73.25 -19.18 35.98
CA MET A 1 -72.08 -19.85 35.38
C MET A 1 -71.45 -18.86 34.41
N LEU A 2 -70.29 -18.32 34.80
CA LEU A 2 -69.25 -17.61 34.05
C LEU A 2 -69.59 -16.77 32.79
N LEU A 3 -69.35 -15.45 32.95
CA LEU A 3 -68.77 -14.43 32.05
C LEU A 3 -67.82 -15.02 30.96
N SER A 4 -67.51 -14.45 29.79
CA SER A 4 -67.41 -13.06 29.32
C SER A 4 -67.23 -13.00 27.78
N SER A 5 -67.44 -11.81 27.23
CA SER A 5 -67.13 -11.35 25.88
C SER A 5 -65.63 -11.21 25.56
N SER A 6 -65.23 -11.40 24.29
CA SER A 6 -64.16 -10.64 23.61
C SER A 6 -64.36 -10.75 22.08
N ARG A 7 -64.70 -9.67 21.37
CA ARG A 7 -63.87 -8.57 20.84
C ARG A 7 -62.72 -9.03 19.94
N GLN A 8 -62.80 -8.56 18.69
CA GLN A 8 -61.80 -8.69 17.63
C GLN A 8 -60.40 -8.24 18.07
N CYS A 9 -59.39 -9.01 17.68
CA CYS A 9 -58.00 -8.55 17.63
C CYS A 9 -57.53 -8.56 16.17
N SER A 10 -57.45 -7.38 15.54
CA SER A 10 -56.47 -7.15 14.48
C SER A 10 -55.36 -6.28 15.07
N SER A 11 -54.21 -6.90 15.36
CA SER A 11 -52.97 -6.18 15.58
C SER A 11 -52.01 -6.60 14.47
N ARG A 12 -51.99 -5.81 13.38
CA ARG A 12 -50.86 -5.80 12.47
C ARG A 12 -49.67 -5.28 13.28
N PHE A 13 -48.73 -6.15 13.59
CA PHE A 13 -47.39 -5.70 13.93
C PHE A 13 -46.79 -5.12 12.66
N PRO A 14 -46.38 -3.84 12.62
CA PRO A 14 -45.53 -3.37 11.54
C PRO A 14 -44.20 -4.13 11.64
N TYR A 15 -43.88 -4.91 10.60
CA TYR A 15 -42.50 -5.32 10.37
C TYR A 15 -41.64 -4.06 10.33
N PRO A 16 -40.53 -3.99 11.07
CA PRO A 16 -39.56 -2.93 10.83
C PRO A 16 -39.01 -3.14 9.42
N THR A 17 -39.51 -2.35 8.47
CA THR A 17 -38.87 -2.11 7.19
C THR A 17 -37.74 -1.12 7.44
N THR A 18 -36.68 -1.57 8.12
CA THR A 18 -35.40 -0.92 7.94
C THR A 18 -34.90 -1.32 6.56
N THR A 19 -35.37 -0.58 5.56
CA THR A 19 -34.63 -0.43 4.31
C THR A 19 -33.38 0.38 4.67
N THR A 20 -32.42 -0.26 5.33
CA THR A 20 -31.05 0.22 5.32
C THR A 20 -30.63 0.05 3.87
N THR A 21 -30.69 1.14 3.10
CA THR A 21 -29.87 1.27 1.91
C THR A 21 -28.47 0.82 2.30
N ALA A 22 -28.01 -0.31 1.74
CA ALA A 22 -26.66 -0.80 1.97
C ALA A 22 -25.73 0.38 1.72
N GLN A 23 -25.08 0.87 2.78
CA GLN A 23 -24.14 1.96 2.68
C GLN A 23 -23.10 1.52 1.64
N TYR A 24 -22.99 2.26 0.54
CA TYR A 24 -22.00 1.96 -0.48
C TYR A 24 -20.62 2.19 0.14
N ILE A 25 -19.92 1.10 0.44
CA ILE A 25 -18.57 1.15 0.98
C ILE A 25 -17.62 1.29 -0.21
N ALA A 26 -17.10 2.49 -0.41
CA ALA A 26 -16.17 2.78 -1.50
C ALA A 26 -14.81 2.09 -1.29
N SER A 27 -14.35 2.01 -0.04
CA SER A 27 -13.09 1.37 0.33
C SER A 27 -13.03 1.02 1.81
N ALA A 28 -12.14 0.08 2.17
CA ALA A 28 -11.80 -0.27 3.54
C ALA A 28 -10.29 -0.57 3.66
N PHE A 29 -9.70 -0.32 4.83
CA PHE A 29 -8.27 -0.56 5.07
C PHE A 29 -8.02 -1.13 6.47
N TRP A 30 -7.39 -2.30 6.53
CA TRP A 30 -6.91 -2.92 7.76
C TRP A 30 -5.39 -2.94 7.76
N SER A 31 -4.75 -2.07 8.55
CA SER A 31 -3.29 -1.98 8.61
C SER A 31 -2.66 -3.11 9.42
N PHE A 32 -3.40 -3.71 10.34
CA PHE A 32 -2.89 -4.71 11.29
C PHE A 32 -1.81 -4.21 12.26
N ASP A 33 -1.76 -2.90 12.52
CA ASP A 33 -0.91 -2.28 13.54
C ASP A 33 -1.40 -2.60 14.97
N ASN A 34 -1.17 -3.83 15.41
CA ASN A 34 -1.52 -4.39 16.72
C ASN A 34 -3.04 -4.48 17.00
N ASN A 35 -3.87 -4.34 15.97
CA ASN A 35 -5.31 -4.50 16.07
C ASN A 35 -5.90 -4.88 14.70
N ALA A 36 -7.17 -5.27 14.65
CA ALA A 36 -7.88 -5.61 13.41
C ALA A 36 -8.97 -4.60 13.05
N LEU A 37 -8.91 -3.37 13.58
CA LEU A 37 -9.89 -2.32 13.29
C LEU A 37 -9.69 -1.78 11.88
N GLU A 38 -10.78 -1.29 11.28
CA GLU A 38 -10.75 -0.68 9.97
C GLU A 38 -10.43 0.82 10.08
N LEU A 39 -9.43 1.29 9.35
CA LEU A 39 -8.84 2.61 9.54
C LEU A 39 -9.78 3.75 9.18
N TYR A 40 -10.66 3.59 8.18
CA TYR A 40 -11.61 4.62 7.77
C TYR A 40 -12.84 4.70 8.68
N ASN A 41 -12.94 3.83 9.69
CA ASN A 41 -14.07 3.76 10.62
C ASN A 41 -15.43 3.68 9.90
N SER A 42 -15.46 2.92 8.81
CA SER A 42 -16.63 2.68 7.96
C SER A 42 -17.60 1.65 8.55
N GLY A 43 -17.33 1.16 9.77
CA GLY A 43 -18.09 0.12 10.43
C GLY A 43 -17.77 -1.28 9.90
N LEU A 44 -16.54 -1.51 9.42
CA LEU A 44 -16.04 -2.77 8.89
C LEU A 44 -14.91 -3.37 9.75
N ASP A 45 -14.98 -3.20 11.06
CA ASP A 45 -13.94 -3.69 11.95
C ASP A 45 -13.80 -5.21 11.85
N GLY A 46 -12.54 -5.65 11.84
CA GLY A 46 -12.20 -7.05 11.95
C GLY A 46 -12.28 -7.52 13.39
N ALA A 47 -12.73 -8.76 13.56
CA ALA A 47 -12.64 -9.49 14.81
C ALA A 47 -11.78 -10.74 14.63
N LEU A 48 -11.00 -11.05 15.66
CA LEU A 48 -9.99 -12.10 15.60
C LEU A 48 -10.60 -13.49 15.88
N ALA A 49 -10.22 -14.48 15.09
CA ALA A 49 -10.47 -15.89 15.35
C ALA A 49 -9.16 -16.61 15.69
N GLY A 50 -9.17 -17.43 16.75
CA GLY A 50 -8.01 -18.24 17.14
C GLY A 50 -6.85 -17.48 17.81
N SER A 51 -7.06 -16.23 18.23
CA SER A 51 -6.07 -15.39 18.94
C SER A 51 -4.71 -15.26 18.22
N PRO A 52 -4.68 -14.71 17.00
CA PRO A 52 -3.43 -14.43 16.29
C PRO A 52 -2.57 -13.40 17.03
N SER A 53 -1.28 -13.38 16.70
CA SER A 53 -0.31 -12.43 17.25
C SER A 53 0.11 -11.41 16.18
N TYR A 54 0.78 -10.35 16.60
CA TYR A 54 1.33 -9.33 15.70
C TYR A 54 2.86 -9.34 15.76
N THR A 55 3.51 -9.00 14.66
CA THR A 55 4.97 -8.87 14.54
C THR A 55 5.34 -7.67 13.70
N THR A 56 6.62 -7.38 13.50
CA THR A 56 7.09 -6.27 12.65
C THR A 56 6.57 -6.39 11.21
N SER A 57 6.04 -5.29 10.71
CA SER A 57 5.54 -5.11 9.33
C SER A 57 6.63 -5.23 8.25
N VAL A 58 6.21 -5.43 7.00
CA VAL A 58 7.04 -5.33 5.78
C VAL A 58 7.82 -4.01 5.66
N PHE A 59 7.29 -2.92 6.24
CA PHE A 59 7.91 -1.59 6.16
C PHE A 59 8.91 -1.31 7.28
N GLY A 60 9.17 -2.27 8.17
CA GLY A 60 10.08 -2.09 9.32
C GLY A 60 9.57 -1.12 10.39
N TYR A 61 8.35 -0.60 10.26
CA TYR A 61 7.59 0.15 11.25
C TYR A 61 6.14 -0.33 11.22
N GLY A 62 5.41 -0.21 12.32
CA GLY A 62 4.07 -0.81 12.43
C GLY A 62 4.12 -2.32 12.66
N ALA A 63 2.98 -2.98 12.49
CA ALA A 63 2.87 -4.42 12.70
C ALA A 63 2.05 -5.14 11.62
N ALA A 64 2.41 -6.39 11.36
CA ALA A 64 1.66 -7.35 10.55
C ALA A 64 1.00 -8.39 11.45
N ILE A 65 -0.15 -8.92 11.02
CA ILE A 65 -0.82 -10.03 11.73
C ILE A 65 -0.21 -11.37 11.31
N TYR A 66 0.17 -12.19 12.30
CA TYR A 66 0.59 -13.57 12.11
C TYR A 66 -0.60 -14.52 12.25
N LEU A 67 -0.80 -15.36 11.24
CA LEU A 67 -1.84 -16.37 11.22
C LEU A 67 -1.22 -17.77 11.14
N ALA A 68 -1.46 -18.55 12.19
CA ALA A 68 -1.09 -19.96 12.25
C ALA A 68 -2.25 -20.82 11.74
N ARG A 69 -2.04 -21.47 10.58
CA ARG A 69 -3.02 -22.40 10.00
C ARG A 69 -3.38 -23.55 10.95
N SER A 70 -2.42 -24.07 11.71
CA SER A 70 -2.64 -25.15 12.69
C SER A 70 -3.64 -24.80 13.79
N SER A 71 -3.85 -23.50 14.03
CA SER A 71 -4.77 -22.98 15.04
C SER A 71 -6.03 -22.37 14.42
N THR A 72 -6.23 -22.52 13.10
CA THR A 72 -7.39 -21.96 12.36
C THR A 72 -7.54 -20.45 12.60
N GLN A 73 -6.43 -19.71 12.54
CA GLN A 73 -6.42 -18.27 12.78
C GLN A 73 -6.80 -17.49 11.52
N TYR A 74 -7.63 -16.46 11.70
CA TYR A 74 -8.06 -15.52 10.66
C TYR A 74 -8.74 -14.30 11.30
N VAL A 75 -9.12 -13.34 10.46
CA VAL A 75 -9.96 -12.19 10.84
C VAL A 75 -11.29 -12.31 10.10
N TYR A 76 -12.41 -12.09 10.78
CA TYR A 76 -13.72 -11.94 10.14
C TYR A 76 -14.22 -10.51 10.28
N ILE A 77 -14.81 -9.99 9.23
CA ILE A 77 -15.27 -8.59 9.18
C ILE A 77 -16.64 -8.48 9.87
N THR A 78 -16.93 -7.33 10.48
CA THR A 78 -18.23 -7.02 11.08
C THR A 78 -18.75 -5.69 10.50
N PRO A 79 -19.95 -5.64 9.90
CA PRO A 79 -20.85 -6.76 9.63
C PRO A 79 -20.26 -7.71 8.59
N LYS A 80 -20.58 -9.00 8.75
CA LYS A 80 -19.90 -10.14 8.11
C LYS A 80 -19.99 -10.23 6.58
N VAL A 81 -20.57 -9.25 5.88
CA VAL A 81 -20.79 -9.33 4.43
C VAL A 81 -20.42 -8.00 3.79
N LEU A 82 -19.51 -8.05 2.83
CA LEU A 82 -19.23 -6.93 1.92
C LEU A 82 -20.01 -7.11 0.62
N PRO A 83 -20.46 -6.00 0.00
CA PRO A 83 -21.30 -6.06 -1.18
C PRO A 83 -20.44 -6.25 -2.44
N PHE A 84 -20.03 -7.48 -2.73
CA PHE A 84 -19.25 -7.85 -3.93
C PHE A 84 -20.13 -8.24 -5.13
N ASP A 85 -21.43 -8.43 -4.93
CA ASP A 85 -22.35 -8.97 -5.92
C ASP A 85 -22.50 -8.05 -7.13
N SER A 86 -22.41 -8.64 -8.33
CA SER A 86 -22.68 -7.99 -9.63
C SER A 86 -21.94 -6.65 -9.86
N ARG A 87 -20.74 -6.49 -9.29
CA ARG A 87 -19.98 -5.23 -9.38
C ARG A 87 -18.48 -5.45 -9.39
N SER A 88 -17.77 -4.40 -9.81
CA SER A 88 -16.32 -4.39 -9.79
C SER A 88 -15.78 -4.27 -8.36
N PHE A 89 -14.62 -4.87 -8.10
CA PHE A 89 -13.89 -4.70 -6.84
C PHE A 89 -12.40 -4.98 -7.00
N THR A 90 -11.64 -4.54 -5.99
CA THR A 90 -10.25 -4.90 -5.77
C THR A 90 -10.06 -5.28 -4.31
N ILE A 91 -9.41 -6.43 -4.10
CA ILE A 91 -8.87 -6.85 -2.80
C ILE A 91 -7.37 -6.95 -2.95
N GLU A 92 -6.61 -6.37 -2.04
CA GLU A 92 -5.15 -6.45 -2.05
C GLU A 92 -4.59 -6.53 -0.64
N ALA A 93 -3.39 -7.08 -0.50
CA ALA A 93 -2.69 -7.20 0.77
C ALA A 93 -1.19 -7.39 0.54
N TRP A 94 -0.41 -7.09 1.56
CA TRP A 94 0.94 -7.64 1.70
C TRP A 94 0.85 -9.00 2.39
N ILE A 95 1.54 -10.00 1.84
CA ILE A 95 1.59 -11.36 2.40
C ILE A 95 3.02 -11.87 2.55
N TYR A 96 3.24 -12.70 3.56
CA TYR A 96 4.49 -13.41 3.77
C TYR A 96 4.19 -14.87 4.12
N PRO A 97 4.13 -15.77 3.13
CA PRO A 97 3.90 -17.19 3.38
C PRO A 97 5.12 -17.82 4.07
N ILE A 98 4.93 -18.55 5.17
CA ILE A 98 6.02 -19.23 5.89
C ILE A 98 6.22 -20.66 5.37
N SER A 99 5.13 -21.34 5.01
CA SER A 99 5.18 -22.71 4.49
C SER A 99 4.02 -22.99 3.55
N LEU A 100 4.34 -23.07 2.26
CA LEU A 100 3.48 -23.53 1.19
C LEU A 100 3.78 -25.00 0.87
N SER A 101 2.72 -25.79 0.74
CA SER A 101 2.79 -27.20 0.37
C SER A 101 1.89 -27.47 -0.84
N SER A 102 2.32 -28.40 -1.70
CA SER A 102 1.51 -28.84 -2.83
C SER A 102 0.22 -29.51 -2.34
N GLY A 103 -0.91 -29.21 -3.00
CA GLY A 103 -2.22 -29.76 -2.66
C GLY A 103 -2.91 -29.11 -1.46
N THR A 104 -2.34 -28.06 -0.86
CA THR A 104 -2.97 -27.28 0.21
C THR A 104 -3.39 -25.91 -0.30
N GLU A 105 -4.55 -25.43 0.16
CA GLU A 105 -5.05 -24.08 -0.04
C GLU A 105 -4.76 -23.20 1.19
N TYR A 106 -4.28 -21.99 0.92
CA TYR A 106 -3.98 -20.97 1.92
C TYR A 106 -4.78 -19.72 1.61
N GLY A 107 -5.81 -19.44 2.39
CA GLY A 107 -6.72 -18.32 2.16
C GLY A 107 -6.10 -16.98 2.51
N ILE A 108 -6.16 -16.03 1.59
CA ILE A 108 -5.76 -14.62 1.81
C ILE A 108 -7.01 -13.78 2.11
N PHE A 109 -8.08 -13.99 1.34
CA PHE A 109 -9.38 -13.33 1.54
C PHE A 109 -10.50 -14.23 1.04
N GLY A 110 -11.67 -14.20 1.69
CA GLY A 110 -12.82 -14.99 1.25
C GLY A 110 -14.17 -14.38 1.58
N GLN A 111 -15.17 -14.70 0.76
CA GLN A 111 -16.59 -14.54 1.07
C GLN A 111 -17.40 -15.61 0.33
N CYS A 112 -17.84 -16.63 1.05
CA CYS A 112 -18.49 -17.79 0.48
C CYS A 112 -19.92 -17.97 0.97
N GLN A 113 -20.86 -17.89 0.03
CA GLN A 113 -22.26 -18.22 0.26
C GLN A 113 -22.44 -19.75 0.22
N SER A 114 -21.87 -20.39 -0.80
CA SER A 114 -21.95 -21.84 -1.01
C SER A 114 -20.87 -22.30 -1.99
N SER A 115 -20.54 -23.58 -1.98
CA SER A 115 -19.64 -24.26 -2.93
C SER A 115 -20.31 -24.40 -4.31
N SER A 116 -20.59 -23.30 -4.98
CA SER A 116 -21.27 -23.25 -6.28
C SER A 116 -20.76 -22.10 -7.12
N TYR A 117 -20.80 -22.27 -8.44
CA TYR A 117 -20.32 -21.27 -9.40
C TYR A 117 -20.86 -19.88 -9.08
N ASP A 118 -19.98 -18.90 -9.11
CA ASP A 118 -20.23 -17.48 -8.84
C ASP A 118 -20.68 -17.15 -7.41
N LEU A 119 -20.68 -18.11 -6.47
CA LEU A 119 -21.21 -17.93 -5.12
C LEU A 119 -20.17 -18.06 -4.00
N CYS A 120 -18.89 -18.27 -4.33
CA CYS A 120 -17.83 -18.28 -3.33
C CYS A 120 -16.55 -17.61 -3.80
N LEU A 121 -16.42 -16.33 -3.40
CA LEU A 121 -15.24 -15.52 -3.61
C LEU A 121 -14.11 -16.06 -2.76
N HIS A 122 -13.01 -16.42 -3.40
CA HIS A 122 -11.79 -16.84 -2.74
C HIS A 122 -10.58 -16.22 -3.42
N PHE A 123 -9.69 -15.69 -2.60
CA PHE A 123 -8.36 -15.26 -3.00
C PHE A 123 -7.37 -16.08 -2.17
N ILE A 124 -6.65 -16.98 -2.82
CA ILE A 124 -5.89 -18.04 -2.15
C ILE A 124 -4.51 -18.23 -2.80
N ILE A 125 -3.66 -18.98 -2.12
CA ILE A 125 -2.50 -19.64 -2.72
C ILE A 125 -2.79 -21.14 -2.79
N ARG A 126 -2.56 -21.76 -3.95
CA ARG A 126 -2.63 -23.21 -4.14
C ARG A 126 -1.46 -23.64 -5.02
N SER A 127 -0.75 -24.69 -4.64
CA SER A 127 0.46 -25.14 -5.36
C SER A 127 1.46 -24.01 -5.64
N SER A 128 1.62 -23.12 -4.65
CA SER A 128 2.53 -21.97 -4.68
C SER A 128 2.24 -20.89 -5.72
N VAL A 129 1.05 -20.82 -6.32
CA VAL A 129 0.64 -19.69 -7.18
C VAL A 129 -0.66 -19.08 -6.66
N LEU A 130 -0.92 -17.81 -7.00
CA LEU A 130 -2.14 -17.10 -6.63
C LEU A 130 -3.36 -17.64 -7.40
N TYR A 131 -4.52 -17.67 -6.74
CA TYR A 131 -5.81 -17.92 -7.37
C TYR A 131 -6.84 -16.91 -6.87
N CYS A 132 -7.61 -16.35 -7.78
CA CYS A 132 -8.75 -15.47 -7.49
C CYS A 132 -9.94 -16.02 -8.28
N GLY A 133 -11.02 -16.38 -7.58
CA GLY A 133 -12.14 -17.08 -8.20
C GLY A 133 -13.43 -16.95 -7.42
N PHE A 134 -14.53 -17.33 -8.05
CA PHE A 134 -15.88 -17.34 -7.50
C PHE A 134 -16.43 -18.78 -7.41
N PHE A 135 -15.55 -19.74 -7.11
CA PHE A 135 -15.75 -21.20 -7.12
C PHE A 135 -15.68 -21.86 -8.50
N SER A 136 -14.70 -22.74 -8.67
CA SER A 136 -14.49 -23.56 -9.89
C SER A 136 -14.31 -22.74 -11.18
N ASN A 137 -14.00 -21.45 -11.07
CA ASN A 137 -13.86 -20.52 -12.18
C ASN A 137 -12.70 -19.54 -11.95
N ASP A 138 -11.62 -20.03 -11.38
CA ASP A 138 -10.53 -19.23 -10.85
C ASP A 138 -9.65 -18.71 -12.00
N VAL A 139 -9.14 -17.48 -11.89
CA VAL A 139 -7.90 -17.12 -12.56
C VAL A 139 -6.73 -17.64 -11.74
N SER A 140 -5.80 -18.36 -12.37
CA SER A 140 -4.55 -18.80 -11.76
C SER A 140 -3.42 -17.87 -12.17
N GLY A 141 -2.61 -17.45 -11.21
CA GLY A 141 -1.33 -16.80 -11.47
C GLY A 141 -0.36 -17.73 -12.20
N VAL A 142 0.72 -17.16 -12.71
CA VAL A 142 1.80 -17.90 -13.39
C VAL A 142 3.12 -17.83 -12.63
N THR A 143 3.24 -16.92 -11.66
CA THR A 143 4.44 -16.77 -10.85
C THR A 143 4.39 -17.64 -9.59
N THR A 144 5.40 -18.50 -9.43
CA THR A 144 5.59 -19.31 -8.22
C THR A 144 6.09 -18.44 -7.07
N LEU A 145 5.30 -18.39 -6.01
CA LEU A 145 5.65 -17.77 -4.73
C LEU A 145 6.60 -18.67 -3.94
N THR A 146 7.58 -18.07 -3.29
CA THR A 146 8.50 -18.76 -2.38
C THR A 146 8.19 -18.40 -0.94
N ASN A 147 8.44 -19.35 -0.03
CA ASN A 147 8.33 -19.09 1.39
C ASN A 147 9.27 -17.96 1.81
N ASN A 148 8.93 -17.32 2.92
CA ASN A 148 9.77 -16.33 3.60
C ASN A 148 10.09 -15.08 2.78
N THR A 149 9.17 -14.69 1.90
CA THR A 149 9.27 -13.50 1.04
C THR A 149 7.99 -12.68 1.13
N TRP A 150 8.13 -11.37 1.28
CA TRP A 150 6.98 -10.45 1.23
C TRP A 150 6.56 -10.23 -0.22
N TYR A 151 5.26 -10.31 -0.48
CA TYR A 151 4.65 -10.01 -1.76
C TYR A 151 3.48 -9.05 -1.58
N HIS A 152 3.33 -8.08 -2.48
CA HIS A 152 2.07 -7.38 -2.65
C HIS A 152 1.20 -8.16 -3.63
N VAL A 153 -0.02 -8.52 -3.24
CA VAL A 153 -0.90 -9.37 -4.04
C VAL A 153 -2.27 -8.73 -4.18
N ALA A 154 -2.90 -8.85 -5.36
CA ALA A 154 -4.27 -8.36 -5.54
C ALA A 154 -5.13 -9.31 -6.38
N CYS A 155 -6.42 -9.34 -6.06
CA CYS A 155 -7.51 -10.00 -6.77
C CYS A 155 -8.47 -8.90 -7.23
N ILE A 156 -8.63 -8.75 -8.56
CA ILE A 156 -9.45 -7.71 -9.17
C ILE A 156 -10.52 -8.37 -10.02
N TYR A 157 -11.75 -7.88 -9.86
CA TYR A 157 -12.83 -8.13 -10.80
C TYR A 157 -13.32 -6.81 -11.38
N ASP A 158 -13.36 -6.73 -12.71
CA ASP A 158 -13.96 -5.62 -13.44
C ASP A 158 -15.23 -6.08 -14.14
N SER A 159 -16.37 -5.62 -13.66
CA SER A 159 -17.70 -5.95 -14.21
C SER A 159 -17.97 -5.31 -15.56
N THR A 160 -17.25 -4.23 -15.92
CA THR A 160 -17.39 -3.54 -17.21
C THR A 160 -16.77 -4.38 -18.32
N THR A 161 -15.58 -4.92 -18.06
CA THR A 161 -14.86 -5.78 -19.00
C THR A 161 -15.12 -7.27 -18.79
N GLN A 162 -15.80 -7.64 -17.70
CA GLN A 162 -16.03 -9.02 -17.26
C GLN A 162 -14.71 -9.79 -17.12
N THR A 163 -13.74 -9.22 -16.42
CA THR A 163 -12.41 -9.82 -16.23
C THR A 163 -12.08 -10.07 -14.76
N GLN A 164 -11.55 -11.26 -14.47
CA GLN A 164 -10.87 -11.60 -13.23
C GLN A 164 -9.37 -11.49 -13.43
N GLN A 165 -8.66 -10.94 -12.45
CA GLN A 165 -7.21 -10.69 -12.54
C GLN A 165 -6.53 -11.00 -11.21
N VAL A 166 -5.31 -11.54 -11.31
CA VAL A 166 -4.37 -11.64 -10.20
C VAL A 166 -3.15 -10.79 -10.49
N TRP A 167 -2.72 -10.04 -9.49
CA TRP A 167 -1.57 -9.14 -9.57
C TRP A 167 -0.55 -9.51 -8.50
N LEU A 168 0.73 -9.37 -8.84
CA LEU A 168 1.86 -9.65 -7.98
C LEU A 168 2.88 -8.50 -8.08
N ASP A 169 3.26 -7.95 -6.93
CA ASP A 169 4.25 -6.87 -6.78
C ASP A 169 4.01 -5.69 -7.74
N GLY A 170 2.74 -5.30 -7.89
CA GLY A 170 2.34 -4.16 -8.72
C GLY A 170 2.09 -4.49 -10.19
N ASN A 171 2.35 -5.71 -10.63
CA ASN A 171 2.24 -6.13 -12.03
C ASN A 171 1.13 -7.16 -12.23
N LEU A 172 0.51 -7.17 -13.41
CA LEU A 172 -0.47 -8.19 -13.77
C LEU A 172 0.24 -9.54 -13.91
N ASP A 173 -0.16 -10.52 -13.10
CA ASP A 173 0.38 -11.88 -13.18
C ASP A 173 -0.43 -12.72 -14.16
N ASN A 174 -1.77 -12.66 -14.09
CA ASN A 174 -2.65 -13.27 -15.08
C ASN A 174 -4.07 -12.68 -15.07
N SER A 175 -4.83 -12.90 -16.15
CA SER A 175 -6.24 -12.52 -16.25
C SER A 175 -7.07 -13.53 -17.06
N ARG A 176 -8.39 -13.52 -16.86
CA ARG A 176 -9.35 -14.28 -17.69
C ARG A 176 -10.69 -13.55 -17.78
N SER A 177 -11.50 -13.93 -18.77
CA SER A 177 -12.92 -13.56 -18.81
C SER A 177 -13.71 -14.33 -17.75
N ALA A 178 -14.63 -13.66 -17.07
CA ALA A 178 -15.41 -14.22 -15.97
C ALA A 178 -16.75 -13.51 -15.76
N SER A 179 -17.76 -14.30 -15.42
CA SER A 179 -19.02 -13.80 -14.85
C SER A 179 -18.78 -13.12 -13.50
N ALA A 180 -19.73 -12.29 -13.08
CA ALA A 180 -19.65 -11.62 -11.79
C ALA A 180 -19.89 -12.59 -10.63
N TYR A 181 -19.28 -12.29 -9.49
CA TYR A 181 -19.70 -12.88 -8.22
C TYR A 181 -21.16 -12.48 -7.92
N ASN A 182 -21.95 -13.44 -7.47
CA ASN A 182 -23.40 -13.31 -7.24
C ASN A 182 -23.81 -13.67 -5.80
N GLY A 183 -22.84 -13.92 -4.91
CA GLY A 183 -23.14 -14.23 -3.51
C GLY A 183 -23.68 -13.01 -2.77
N LEU A 184 -24.76 -13.19 -2.04
CA LEU A 184 -25.47 -12.14 -1.29
C LEU A 184 -25.17 -12.19 0.23
N TRP A 185 -24.59 -13.29 0.69
CA TRP A 185 -24.20 -13.52 2.07
C TRP A 185 -23.01 -14.48 2.15
N GLY A 186 -22.51 -14.68 3.36
CA GLY A 186 -21.28 -15.45 3.61
C GLY A 186 -20.31 -14.59 4.40
N ILE A 187 -19.58 -15.20 5.33
CA ILE A 187 -18.67 -14.44 6.19
C ILE A 187 -17.50 -13.94 5.34
N THR A 188 -17.27 -12.63 5.34
CA THR A 188 -16.06 -12.02 4.81
C THR A 188 -14.90 -12.27 5.77
N THR A 189 -13.82 -12.85 5.28
CA THR A 189 -12.63 -13.16 6.06
C THR A 189 -11.35 -12.68 5.41
N ILE A 190 -10.39 -12.25 6.24
CA ILE A 190 -9.00 -12.02 5.87
C ILE A 190 -8.18 -13.15 6.49
N GLY A 191 -7.34 -13.80 5.70
CA GLY A 191 -6.50 -14.91 6.11
C GLY A 191 -7.19 -16.26 6.20
N ALA A 192 -8.38 -16.42 5.61
CA ALA A 192 -9.05 -17.70 5.42
C ALA A 192 -10.07 -17.63 4.28
N THR A 193 -10.45 -18.81 3.76
CA THR A 193 -11.64 -19.02 2.92
C THR A 193 -12.45 -20.20 3.46
N PHE A 194 -13.75 -20.25 3.18
CA PHE A 194 -14.67 -21.28 3.67
C PHE A 194 -15.35 -22.04 2.52
N GLU A 195 -14.58 -22.43 1.50
CA GLU A 195 -15.15 -22.99 0.27
C GLU A 195 -15.91 -24.30 0.48
N SER A 196 -15.47 -25.14 1.43
CA SER A 196 -16.06 -26.45 1.73
C SER A 196 -16.63 -26.54 3.16
N GLY A 197 -16.93 -25.40 3.77
CA GLY A 197 -17.43 -25.30 5.14
C GLY A 197 -16.35 -25.36 6.22
N ASN A 198 -15.13 -25.81 5.90
CA ASN A 198 -13.96 -25.69 6.77
C ASN A 198 -13.09 -24.49 6.35
N ALA A 199 -12.38 -23.89 7.31
CA ALA A 199 -11.49 -22.77 7.03
C ALA A 199 -10.18 -23.26 6.39
N SER A 200 -9.87 -22.77 5.20
CA SER A 200 -8.54 -22.83 4.60
C SER A 200 -7.72 -21.62 5.07
N SER A 201 -7.23 -21.65 6.30
CA SER A 201 -6.45 -20.53 6.90
C SER A 201 -5.09 -20.32 6.23
N PHE A 202 -4.67 -19.07 6.15
CA PHE A 202 -3.31 -18.67 5.80
C PHE A 202 -2.29 -19.23 6.80
N ASN A 203 -1.05 -19.39 6.36
CA ASN A 203 0.07 -19.74 7.24
C ASN A 203 1.24 -18.79 7.01
N GLY A 204 1.26 -17.71 7.79
CA GLY A 204 2.25 -16.64 7.62
C GLY A 204 1.73 -15.29 8.09
N TYR A 205 2.29 -14.22 7.53
CA TYR A 205 1.90 -12.85 7.89
C TYR A 205 1.05 -12.20 6.80
N ILE A 206 0.08 -11.40 7.21
CA ILE A 206 -0.70 -10.51 6.35
C ILE A 206 -0.56 -9.10 6.90
N ASP A 207 -0.47 -8.12 6.01
CA ASP A 207 -0.32 -6.72 6.36
C ASP A 207 -1.05 -5.85 5.32
N ASN A 208 -1.47 -4.66 5.73
CA ASN A 208 -2.05 -3.65 4.87
C ASN A 208 -3.13 -4.16 3.89
N THR A 209 -4.13 -4.89 4.41
CA THR A 209 -5.22 -5.40 3.56
C THR A 209 -6.18 -4.28 3.20
N ARG A 210 -6.48 -4.13 1.91
CA ARG A 210 -7.39 -3.11 1.40
C ARG A 210 -8.49 -3.70 0.53
N TYR A 211 -9.65 -3.07 0.61
CA TYR A 211 -10.76 -3.28 -0.30
C TYR A 211 -11.09 -1.97 -1.01
N ALA A 212 -11.38 -2.06 -2.31
CA ALA A 212 -12.00 -0.99 -3.08
C ALA A 212 -13.24 -1.54 -3.80
N GLY A 213 -14.37 -0.83 -3.71
CA GLY A 213 -15.63 -1.15 -4.40
C GLY A 213 -15.62 -0.83 -5.90
N ARG A 214 -14.44 -0.92 -6.52
CA ARG A 214 -14.19 -0.70 -7.95
C ARG A 214 -12.96 -1.50 -8.38
N ALA A 215 -12.81 -1.72 -9.68
CA ALA A 215 -11.57 -2.22 -10.24
C ALA A 215 -10.52 -1.10 -10.22
N LYS A 216 -9.41 -1.30 -9.51
CA LYS A 216 -8.22 -0.44 -9.60
C LYS A 216 -7.50 -0.64 -10.93
N ASN A 217 -6.91 0.43 -11.45
CA ASN A 217 -6.06 0.35 -12.65
C ASN A 217 -4.61 -0.03 -12.30
N SER A 218 -3.81 -0.30 -13.33
CA SER A 218 -2.41 -0.75 -13.17
C SER A 218 -1.53 0.23 -12.39
N THR A 219 -1.75 1.54 -12.54
CA THR A 219 -0.97 2.57 -11.84
C THR A 219 -1.31 2.59 -10.36
N GLU A 220 -2.58 2.42 -10.00
CA GLU A 220 -3.00 2.33 -8.61
C GLU A 220 -2.38 1.12 -7.91
N ILE A 221 -2.50 -0.07 -8.52
CA ILE A 221 -1.90 -1.31 -7.97
C ILE A 221 -0.38 -1.23 -7.89
N SER A 222 0.28 -0.65 -8.90
CA SER A 222 1.72 -0.40 -8.86
C SER A 222 2.09 0.55 -7.72
N ASN A 223 1.30 1.59 -7.47
CA ASN A 223 1.56 2.51 -6.37
C ASN A 223 1.37 1.81 -5.01
N ASP A 224 0.30 1.06 -4.82
CA ASP A 224 0.05 0.32 -3.57
C ASP A 224 1.17 -0.68 -3.26
N ALA A 225 1.78 -1.27 -4.29
CA ALA A 225 2.89 -2.21 -4.17
C ALA A 225 4.28 -1.56 -4.00
N THR A 226 4.51 -0.34 -4.52
CA THR A 226 5.88 0.20 -4.66
C THR A 226 6.09 1.60 -4.11
N LEU A 227 5.04 2.44 -4.08
CA LEU A 227 5.14 3.82 -3.64
C LEU A 227 5.29 3.87 -2.12
N GLN A 228 6.41 4.40 -1.65
CA GLN A 228 6.64 4.56 -0.22
C GLN A 228 5.87 5.74 0.33
N VAL A 229 5.97 6.90 -0.32
CA VAL A 229 5.35 8.16 0.10
C VAL A 229 5.05 9.04 -1.10
N TYR A 230 4.02 9.86 -0.99
CA TYR A 230 3.72 10.92 -1.94
C TYR A 230 3.21 12.16 -1.22
N TYR A 231 3.90 13.28 -1.37
CA TYR A 231 3.48 14.55 -0.78
C TYR A 231 3.10 15.52 -1.91
N SER A 232 1.81 15.79 -2.05
CA SER A 232 1.31 16.82 -2.98
C SER A 232 1.66 18.22 -2.51
N PHE A 233 1.74 18.43 -1.18
CA PHE A 233 1.83 19.74 -0.52
C PHE A 233 0.65 20.68 -0.78
N ASP A 234 -0.46 20.14 -1.26
CA ASP A 234 -1.69 20.89 -1.50
C ASP A 234 -2.22 21.50 -0.19
N GLY A 235 -2.54 22.79 -0.21
CA GLY A 235 -2.93 23.54 0.98
C GLY A 235 -1.85 23.66 2.06
N GLY A 236 -0.58 23.31 1.76
CA GLY A 236 0.51 23.27 2.73
C GLY A 236 0.50 22.03 3.63
N ALA A 237 -0.31 21.01 3.31
CA ALA A 237 -0.39 19.78 4.08
C ALA A 237 0.91 18.95 3.96
N LEU A 238 1.29 18.30 5.06
CA LEU A 238 2.40 17.34 5.13
C LEU A 238 1.90 15.90 5.21
N THR A 239 0.64 15.68 4.85
CA THR A 239 0.03 14.36 4.82
C THR A 239 0.62 13.55 3.67
N ASP A 240 0.96 12.28 3.95
CA ASP A 240 1.26 11.32 2.89
C ASP A 240 -0.02 11.01 2.12
N ASN A 241 -0.06 11.44 0.86
CA ASN A 241 -1.10 11.12 -0.10
C ASN A 241 -0.87 9.74 -0.77
N GLY A 242 0.22 9.05 -0.42
CA GLY A 242 0.50 7.67 -0.79
C GLY A 242 -0.21 6.65 0.10
N PRO A 243 0.11 5.35 -0.06
CA PRO A 243 -0.64 4.28 0.59
C PRO A 243 -0.28 4.05 2.07
N ASN A 244 0.80 4.64 2.58
CA ASN A 244 1.42 4.21 3.84
C ASN A 244 1.25 5.17 5.02
N GLY A 245 0.68 6.37 4.78
CA GLY A 245 0.37 7.31 5.87
C GLY A 245 1.60 7.88 6.59
N ILE A 246 2.77 7.89 5.95
CA ILE A 246 4.01 8.43 6.54
C ILE A 246 3.98 9.96 6.49
N ASN A 247 3.28 10.60 7.41
CA ASN A 247 3.16 12.07 7.43
C ASN A 247 4.50 12.74 7.78
N GLY A 248 4.75 13.91 7.18
CA GLY A 248 5.94 14.71 7.43
C GLY A 248 5.82 15.65 8.63
N THR A 249 6.96 15.95 9.26
CA THR A 249 7.06 16.96 10.33
C THR A 249 7.83 18.16 9.83
N ALA A 250 7.22 19.34 9.84
CA ALA A 250 7.88 20.59 9.51
C ALA A 250 8.68 21.16 10.68
N TYR A 251 9.85 21.69 10.37
CA TYR A 251 10.68 22.51 11.25
C TYR A 251 10.84 23.88 10.61
N GLY A 252 10.81 24.96 11.40
CA GLY A 252 10.96 26.33 10.90
C GLY A 252 9.76 26.87 10.10
N SER A 253 8.65 26.13 10.00
CA SER A 253 7.39 26.56 9.37
C SER A 253 7.53 26.97 7.89
N PRO A 254 7.74 26.02 6.96
CA PRO A 254 7.75 26.32 5.53
C PRO A 254 6.40 26.91 5.11
N SER A 255 6.42 27.92 4.26
CA SER A 255 5.22 28.63 3.81
C SER A 255 4.59 27.95 2.58
N SER A 256 3.26 27.88 2.53
CA SER A 256 2.56 27.38 1.34
C SER A 256 2.59 28.41 0.20
N THR A 257 2.67 27.93 -1.04
CA THR A 257 2.69 28.73 -2.27
C THR A 257 2.02 27.99 -3.42
N THR A 258 1.89 28.62 -4.58
CA THR A 258 1.37 27.99 -5.79
C THR A 258 2.39 26.99 -6.36
N GLY A 259 1.96 25.74 -6.48
CA GLY A 259 2.77 24.64 -6.99
C GLY A 259 2.84 24.56 -8.51
N ARG A 260 3.60 23.58 -9.01
CA ARG A 260 3.52 23.16 -10.42
C ARG A 260 2.14 22.59 -10.75
N VAL A 261 1.55 21.91 -9.76
CA VAL A 261 0.18 21.45 -9.68
C VAL A 261 -0.32 21.97 -8.33
N ASN A 262 -1.47 22.64 -8.30
CA ASN A 262 -2.11 23.11 -7.06
C ASN A 262 -1.16 23.84 -6.10
N GLY A 263 -0.77 23.22 -4.98
CA GLY A 263 0.08 23.80 -3.94
C GLY A 263 1.54 23.33 -3.97
N ALA A 264 2.40 24.08 -3.30
CA ALA A 264 3.76 23.67 -2.98
C ALA A 264 4.20 24.30 -1.65
N LEU A 265 5.33 23.84 -1.14
CA LEU A 265 6.02 24.48 -0.02
C LEU A 265 7.19 25.31 -0.54
N GLN A 266 7.27 26.54 -0.04
CA GLN A 266 8.42 27.41 -0.21
C GLN A 266 9.32 27.30 1.02
N PHE A 267 10.57 26.95 0.76
CA PHE A 267 11.64 26.91 1.75
C PHE A 267 12.47 28.21 1.65
N ASN A 268 12.82 28.77 2.80
CA ASN A 268 13.74 29.91 2.92
C ASN A 268 14.93 29.51 3.83
N THR A 269 15.62 30.46 4.47
CA THR A 269 16.67 30.13 5.44
C THR A 269 16.10 29.51 6.71
N GLY A 270 16.22 28.20 6.86
CA GLY A 270 15.93 27.49 8.12
C GLY A 270 14.84 26.41 8.06
N PRO A 271 13.73 26.57 7.33
CA PRO A 271 12.68 25.56 7.28
C PRO A 271 13.11 24.29 6.55
N TYR A 272 12.68 23.13 7.05
CA TYR A 272 12.83 21.83 6.40
C TYR A 272 11.74 20.87 6.87
N ILE A 273 11.57 19.76 6.16
CA ILE A 273 10.66 18.67 6.56
C ILE A 273 11.51 17.47 6.90
N SER A 274 11.24 16.84 8.05
CA SER A 274 11.85 15.56 8.42
C SER A 274 10.82 14.46 8.52
N TYR A 275 11.25 13.25 8.20
CA TYR A 275 10.51 12.01 8.37
C TYR A 275 11.15 11.10 9.43
N SER A 276 11.89 11.68 10.39
CA SER A 276 12.64 10.95 11.43
C SER A 276 11.82 9.95 12.25
N TYR A 277 10.53 10.20 12.45
CA TYR A 277 9.65 9.33 13.23
C TYR A 277 9.15 8.11 12.45
N HIS A 278 9.29 8.10 11.12
CA HIS A 278 8.93 7.01 10.22
C HIS A 278 10.06 6.78 9.21
N PRO A 279 11.22 6.28 9.67
CA PRO A 279 12.39 6.14 8.81
C PRO A 279 12.14 5.08 7.73
N PHE A 280 12.70 5.32 6.54
CA PHE A 280 12.49 4.48 5.36
C PHE A 280 13.32 3.20 5.46
N TYR A 281 12.67 2.09 5.76
CA TYR A 281 13.31 0.78 5.91
C TYR A 281 14.05 0.32 4.65
N PHE A 282 13.43 0.43 3.47
CA PHE A 282 14.03 -0.06 2.22
C PHE A 282 15.28 0.71 1.79
N LEU A 283 15.42 1.99 2.15
CA LEU A 283 16.66 2.74 1.96
C LEU A 283 17.77 2.31 2.95
N GLY A 284 17.40 1.55 3.98
CA GLY A 284 18.31 0.87 4.91
C GLY A 284 18.84 -0.47 4.40
N VAL A 285 18.36 -0.97 3.25
CA VAL A 285 18.74 -2.29 2.70
C VAL A 285 19.79 -2.15 1.60
N ASN A 286 20.90 -2.88 1.74
CA ASN A 286 22.02 -2.85 0.80
C ASN A 286 21.58 -3.17 -0.64
N GLY A 287 22.02 -2.35 -1.58
CA GLY A 287 21.75 -2.52 -3.01
C GLY A 287 20.27 -2.42 -3.43
N LYS A 288 19.35 -2.08 -2.52
CA LYS A 288 17.91 -1.99 -2.82
C LYS A 288 17.65 -0.87 -3.85
N PRO A 289 17.06 -1.18 -5.01
CA PRO A 289 16.67 -0.17 -5.99
C PRO A 289 15.66 0.80 -5.39
N HIS A 290 15.76 2.08 -5.73
CA HIS A 290 14.87 3.13 -5.22
C HIS A 290 14.79 4.30 -6.20
N THR A 291 13.70 5.07 -6.09
CA THR A 291 13.43 6.23 -6.93
C THR A 291 12.95 7.39 -6.07
N ILE A 292 13.40 8.60 -6.43
CA ILE A 292 12.93 9.87 -5.87
C ILE A 292 12.53 10.76 -7.06
N ALA A 293 11.29 11.23 -7.05
CA ALA A 293 10.78 12.15 -8.06
C ALA A 293 10.29 13.42 -7.37
N VAL A 294 10.76 14.59 -7.82
CA VAL A 294 10.46 15.87 -7.17
C VAL A 294 10.36 17.00 -8.20
N TRP A 295 9.38 17.88 -8.01
CA TRP A 295 9.32 19.18 -8.67
C TRP A 295 10.01 20.24 -7.81
N VAL A 296 10.93 21.00 -8.40
CA VAL A 296 11.61 22.11 -7.73
C VAL A 296 11.52 23.39 -8.56
N LYS A 297 11.47 24.54 -7.89
CA LYS A 297 11.54 25.86 -8.52
C LYS A 297 12.50 26.74 -7.71
N PRO A 298 13.81 26.68 -7.97
CA PRO A 298 14.77 27.54 -7.30
C PRO A 298 14.47 29.01 -7.60
N THR A 299 14.54 29.87 -6.59
CA THR A 299 14.29 31.32 -6.71
C THR A 299 15.44 32.12 -6.11
N GLY A 300 15.54 33.41 -6.45
CA GLY A 300 16.62 34.27 -5.96
C GLY A 300 17.93 34.03 -6.72
N SER A 301 19.05 34.08 -6.01
CA SER A 301 20.39 33.81 -6.57
C SER A 301 20.82 32.37 -6.31
N TYR A 302 21.74 31.85 -7.13
CA TYR A 302 22.31 30.53 -6.88
C TYR A 302 23.09 30.52 -5.57
N SER A 303 22.73 29.57 -4.72
CA SER A 303 23.41 29.22 -3.47
C SER A 303 23.34 27.71 -3.30
N THR A 304 24.16 27.16 -2.42
CA THR A 304 24.06 25.73 -2.10
C THR A 304 22.77 25.48 -1.31
N GLN A 305 21.87 24.69 -1.86
CA GLN A 305 20.54 24.42 -1.31
C GLN A 305 20.25 22.92 -1.40
N THR A 306 20.00 22.31 -0.25
CA THR A 306 19.62 20.90 -0.15
C THR A 306 18.19 20.72 -0.65
N ILE A 307 17.99 19.76 -1.55
CA ILE A 307 16.65 19.37 -1.99
C ILE A 307 16.23 18.12 -1.23
N VAL A 308 17.06 17.07 -1.29
CA VAL A 308 16.84 15.80 -0.59
C VAL A 308 18.11 15.37 0.11
N PHE A 309 17.99 15.17 1.42
CA PHE A 309 19.03 14.66 2.28
C PHE A 309 18.62 13.32 2.86
N VAL A 310 19.53 12.36 2.82
CA VAL A 310 19.32 10.99 3.29
C VAL A 310 20.49 10.61 4.15
N GLY A 311 20.24 10.01 5.31
CA GLY A 311 21.34 9.56 6.14
C GLY A 311 20.88 8.98 7.45
N SER A 312 21.81 8.28 8.09
CA SER A 312 21.68 7.82 9.46
C SER A 312 22.69 8.56 10.33
N ILE A 313 22.26 8.93 11.53
CA ILE A 313 23.04 9.72 12.49
C ILE A 313 24.35 9.02 12.89
N SER A 314 24.35 7.68 12.93
CA SER A 314 25.50 6.89 13.37
C SER A 314 26.40 6.33 12.25
N TYR A 315 26.07 6.56 10.97
CA TYR A 315 26.76 5.87 9.86
C TYR A 315 27.24 6.83 8.79
N TRP A 316 26.33 7.33 7.95
CA TRP A 316 26.64 8.25 6.87
C TRP A 316 25.43 9.15 6.60
N CYS A 317 25.70 10.34 6.07
CA CYS A 317 24.67 11.23 5.59
C CYS A 317 25.11 11.88 4.27
N VAL A 318 24.17 11.97 3.33
CA VAL A 318 24.44 12.34 1.95
C VAL A 318 23.28 13.18 1.42
N HIS A 319 23.62 14.27 0.73
CA HIS A 319 22.65 15.01 -0.08
C HIS A 319 22.41 14.22 -1.37
N PHE A 320 21.34 13.44 -1.40
CA PHE A 320 20.96 12.70 -2.61
C PHE A 320 20.67 13.67 -3.76
N LEU A 321 20.10 14.84 -3.46
CA LEU A 321 19.88 15.93 -4.41
C LEU A 321 20.22 17.28 -3.75
N VAL A 322 21.10 18.04 -4.39
CA VAL A 322 21.51 19.38 -3.94
C VAL A 322 21.74 20.29 -5.15
N MET A 323 21.28 21.54 -5.06
CA MET A 323 21.69 22.58 -5.99
C MET A 323 22.92 23.27 -5.43
N HIS A 324 23.99 23.41 -6.20
CA HIS A 324 25.20 24.12 -5.78
C HIS A 324 25.14 25.62 -6.12
N SER A 325 26.04 26.41 -5.53
CA SER A 325 26.18 27.86 -5.78
C SER A 325 26.47 28.25 -7.23
N ASN A 326 26.89 27.31 -8.09
CA ASN A 326 27.02 27.51 -9.54
C ASN A 326 25.72 27.22 -10.31
N GLY A 327 24.61 26.96 -9.61
CA GLY A 327 23.30 26.64 -10.15
C GLY A 327 23.12 25.22 -10.65
N ARG A 328 24.16 24.38 -10.62
CA ARG A 328 24.06 23.00 -11.07
C ARG A 328 23.37 22.13 -10.03
N LEU A 329 22.51 21.24 -10.50
CA LEU A 329 22.04 20.10 -9.74
C LEU A 329 23.17 19.10 -9.60
N TYR A 330 23.39 18.60 -8.40
CA TYR A 330 24.20 17.43 -8.13
C TYR A 330 23.31 16.36 -7.51
N ALA A 331 23.36 15.17 -8.07
CA ALA A 331 22.87 13.98 -7.41
C ALA A 331 24.04 13.25 -6.74
N ASN A 332 23.75 12.51 -5.68
CA ASN A 332 24.77 11.75 -4.97
C ASN A 332 24.18 10.45 -4.43
N SER A 333 25.05 9.49 -4.15
CA SER A 333 24.73 8.23 -3.49
C SER A 333 25.89 7.77 -2.61
N TRP A 334 25.79 6.60 -2.01
CA TRP A 334 26.78 6.09 -1.07
C TRP A 334 27.16 4.64 -1.34
N ASN A 335 28.47 4.36 -1.38
CA ASN A 335 29.01 3.00 -1.48
C ASN A 335 30.20 2.76 -0.52
N GLY A 336 30.28 3.54 0.56
CA GLY A 336 31.48 3.68 1.41
C GLY A 336 32.24 4.98 1.16
N ALA A 337 31.98 5.62 0.00
CA ALA A 337 32.29 7.01 -0.29
C ALA A 337 31.11 7.66 -1.03
N GLY A 338 31.13 8.99 -1.18
CA GLY A 338 30.16 9.69 -2.00
C GLY A 338 30.32 9.33 -3.48
N VAL A 339 29.20 9.03 -4.14
CA VAL A 339 29.14 8.71 -5.58
C VAL A 339 28.42 9.85 -6.31
N PRO A 340 29.12 10.95 -6.66
CA PRO A 340 28.50 12.13 -7.23
C PRO A 340 28.11 11.92 -8.71
N LEU A 341 27.03 12.57 -9.11
CA LEU A 341 26.58 12.70 -10.49
C LEU A 341 26.21 14.15 -10.77
N THR A 342 26.96 14.79 -11.68
CA THR A 342 26.73 16.18 -12.04
C THR A 342 25.55 16.29 -13.02
N GLY A 343 24.52 17.03 -12.61
CA GLY A 343 23.35 17.38 -13.42
C GLY A 343 23.51 18.69 -14.21
N PRO A 344 22.39 19.17 -14.81
CA PRO A 344 22.36 20.46 -15.51
C PRO A 344 22.29 21.64 -14.53
N ILE A 345 22.40 22.86 -15.07
CA ILE A 345 22.03 24.08 -14.34
C ILE A 345 20.50 24.12 -14.23
N LEU A 346 19.99 24.33 -13.01
CA LEU A 346 18.56 24.51 -12.79
C LEU A 346 18.17 25.95 -13.14
N PRO A 347 17.18 26.16 -14.03
CA PRO A 347 16.70 27.49 -14.33
C PRO A 347 16.00 28.10 -13.11
N LEU A 348 16.33 29.34 -12.78
CA LEU A 348 15.64 30.09 -11.73
C LEU A 348 14.19 30.37 -12.15
N ASN A 349 13.31 30.44 -11.17
CA ASN A 349 11.89 30.78 -11.31
C ASN A 349 11.11 29.88 -12.29
N THR A 350 11.63 28.69 -12.59
CA THR A 350 11.01 27.71 -13.49
C THR A 350 10.90 26.37 -12.78
N TRP A 351 9.70 25.77 -12.81
CA TRP A 351 9.49 24.43 -12.29
C TRP A 351 10.25 23.41 -13.14
N THR A 352 11.11 22.62 -12.50
CA THR A 352 11.89 21.54 -13.10
C THR A 352 11.56 20.23 -12.39
N HIS A 353 11.20 19.20 -13.14
CA HIS A 353 11.04 17.86 -12.59
C HIS A 353 12.38 17.14 -12.58
N ILE A 354 12.73 16.58 -11.44
CA ILE A 354 13.93 15.78 -11.24
C ILE A 354 13.50 14.36 -10.91
N GLY A 355 13.88 13.40 -11.75
CA GLY A 355 13.83 11.97 -11.45
C GLY A 355 15.22 11.46 -11.09
N TYR A 356 15.38 10.94 -9.89
CA TYR A 356 16.56 10.22 -9.43
C TYR A 356 16.16 8.75 -9.30
N THR A 357 16.86 7.85 -9.99
CA THR A 357 16.66 6.39 -9.83
C THR A 357 17.98 5.73 -9.50
N TYR A 358 17.97 4.73 -8.63
CA TYR A 358 19.12 3.89 -8.35
C TYR A 358 18.80 2.40 -8.58
N SER A 359 19.74 1.68 -9.17
CA SER A 359 19.80 0.21 -9.15
C SER A 359 21.26 -0.24 -9.19
N SER A 360 21.58 -1.44 -8.71
CA SER A 360 22.96 -1.96 -8.71
C SER A 360 23.56 -2.05 -10.12
N THR A 361 22.74 -2.38 -11.12
CA THR A 361 23.16 -2.53 -12.52
C THR A 361 23.43 -1.20 -13.22
N ASN A 362 22.71 -0.14 -12.86
CA ASN A 362 22.77 1.13 -13.58
C ASN A 362 23.40 2.29 -12.77
N GLY A 363 23.61 2.07 -11.47
CA GLY A 363 23.89 3.11 -10.51
C GLY A 363 22.78 4.15 -10.43
N VAL A 364 23.16 5.39 -10.13
CA VAL A 364 22.24 6.53 -10.17
C VAL A 364 22.02 6.94 -11.62
N ARG A 365 20.77 7.18 -11.98
CA ARG A 365 20.37 7.87 -13.21
C ARG A 365 19.58 9.13 -12.86
N LEU A 366 19.89 10.22 -13.54
CA LEU A 366 19.13 11.46 -13.49
C LEU A 366 18.27 11.62 -14.72
N TYR A 367 17.03 12.04 -14.51
CA TYR A 367 16.07 12.43 -15.53
C TYR A 367 15.60 13.85 -15.24
N ILE A 368 15.54 14.70 -16.26
CA ILE A 368 15.14 16.10 -16.13
C ILE A 368 13.95 16.32 -17.06
N ASN A 369 12.82 16.77 -16.50
CA ASN A 369 11.56 16.93 -17.23
C ASN A 369 11.17 15.68 -18.05
N GLY A 370 11.39 14.49 -17.45
CA GLY A 370 11.07 13.19 -18.06
C GLY A 370 12.11 12.64 -19.02
N SER A 371 13.14 13.43 -19.39
CA SER A 371 14.20 12.97 -20.30
C SER A 371 15.43 12.49 -19.53
N PHE A 372 16.00 11.34 -19.93
CA PHE A 372 17.27 10.87 -19.37
C PHE A 372 18.37 11.91 -19.59
N TYR A 373 19.15 12.17 -18.54
CA TYR A 373 20.24 13.15 -18.57
C TYR A 373 21.62 12.48 -18.48
N SER A 374 21.88 11.75 -17.39
CA SER A 374 23.17 11.09 -17.16
C SER A 374 23.07 9.97 -16.12
N SER A 375 24.16 9.21 -15.96
CA SER A 375 24.27 8.14 -14.97
C SER A 375 25.68 7.97 -14.42
N THR A 376 25.81 7.42 -13.21
CA THR A 376 27.11 7.08 -12.60
C THR A 376 27.73 5.80 -13.15
N GLY A 377 26.92 4.91 -13.74
CA GLY A 377 27.31 3.52 -13.99
C GLY A 377 27.13 2.64 -12.76
N ALA A 378 27.25 1.32 -12.94
CA ALA A 378 26.96 0.30 -11.92
C ALA A 378 27.77 0.48 -10.62
N PHE A 379 27.09 0.37 -9.48
CA PHE A 379 27.71 0.23 -8.16
C PHE A 379 26.71 -0.33 -7.15
N THR A 380 27.20 -0.94 -6.07
CA THR A 380 26.36 -1.40 -4.97
C THR A 380 26.21 -0.30 -3.92
N PHE A 381 24.97 0.13 -3.68
CA PHE A 381 24.63 1.09 -2.64
C PHE A 381 24.84 0.46 -1.27
N SER A 382 25.62 1.13 -0.43
CA SER A 382 25.96 0.70 0.92
C SER A 382 24.99 1.35 1.90
N ALA A 383 23.94 0.64 2.27
CA ALA A 383 22.94 1.13 3.19
C ALA A 383 23.42 1.09 4.65
N ALA A 384 22.71 1.76 5.55
CA ALA A 384 23.06 1.79 6.98
C ALA A 384 22.73 0.47 7.72
N GLY A 385 22.04 -0.48 7.08
CA GLY A 385 21.55 -1.71 7.72
C GLY A 385 20.38 -1.50 8.67
N GLN A 386 19.81 -0.29 8.69
CA GLN A 386 18.67 0.13 9.50
C GLN A 386 17.85 1.17 8.73
N SER A 387 16.60 1.37 9.12
CA SER A 387 15.74 2.38 8.51
C SER A 387 16.38 3.77 8.56
N VAL A 388 16.31 4.51 7.46
CA VAL A 388 16.97 5.82 7.32
C VAL A 388 15.95 6.95 7.12
N PRO A 389 16.06 8.07 7.85
CA PRO A 389 15.22 9.24 7.58
C PRO A 389 15.58 9.92 6.27
N ILE A 390 14.59 10.62 5.72
CA ILE A 390 14.76 11.60 4.65
C ILE A 390 14.45 12.98 5.21
N VAL A 391 15.17 14.00 4.72
CA VAL A 391 14.90 15.40 5.00
C VAL A 391 14.76 16.15 3.68
N LEU A 392 13.75 17.01 3.58
CA LEU A 392 13.51 17.88 2.42
C LEU A 392 13.80 19.33 2.78
N GLY A 393 14.55 20.03 1.93
CA GLY A 393 14.84 21.46 2.11
C GLY A 393 15.90 21.79 3.18
N GLY A 394 16.49 20.79 3.84
CA GLY A 394 17.51 20.95 4.87
C GLY A 394 18.39 19.71 5.02
N ASP A 395 19.35 19.77 5.94
CA ASP A 395 20.40 18.76 6.15
C ASP A 395 20.53 18.31 7.62
N LYS A 396 19.54 18.64 8.44
CA LYS A 396 19.49 18.28 9.86
C LYS A 396 18.50 17.16 10.12
N ILE A 397 18.99 16.08 10.71
CA ILE A 397 18.15 15.00 11.23
C ILE A 397 17.84 15.32 12.70
N VAL A 398 16.57 15.47 13.03
CA VAL A 398 16.10 15.76 14.40
C VAL A 398 15.49 14.52 15.03
N HIS A 399 15.65 14.39 16.35
CA HIS A 399 15.05 13.34 17.18
C HIS A 399 13.75 13.78 17.84
#